data_AF-A6JH95-F1
#
_entry.id   AF-A6JH95-F1
#
_cell.length_a   1.000
_cell.length_b   1.000
_cell.length_c   1.000
_cell.angle_alpha   90.00
_cell.angle_beta   90.00
_cell.angle_gamma   90.00
#
_symmetry.space_group_name_H-M   'P 1'
#
loop_
_entity.id
_entity.type
_entity.pdbx_description
1 polymer ?
#
loop_
_entity_poly.entity_id
_entity_poly.type
_entity_poly.pdbx_seq_one_letter_code
_entity_poly.pdbx_strand_id
1 'polypeptide(L)'
;MAPPVRYCIPGERLCNLEEGSPGSGTYTRHGYIFSSLAGCLTKTSENGALPVVSVMRETESQLLPDVGAVVTCKVSSINSRFAKVHILYVGSTPLKNAFRGTIRKEDIRATEKDKVGD
;
A
#
# COMPACT_ATOMS: atom_id res chain seq x y z
N MET A 1 20.84 -16.64 -9.22
CA MET A 1 19.91 -16.97 -10.32
C MET A 1 18.52 -16.73 -9.79
N ALA A 2 17.85 -15.63 -10.19
CA ALA A 2 16.51 -15.33 -9.69
C ALA A 2 15.54 -16.44 -10.15
N PRO A 3 14.56 -16.85 -9.32
CA PRO A 3 13.57 -17.84 -9.73
C PRO A 3 12.82 -17.33 -10.98
N PRO A 4 12.39 -18.24 -11.88
CA PRO A 4 11.68 -17.84 -13.09
C PRO A 4 10.40 -17.09 -12.71
N VAL A 5 10.36 -15.80 -13.03
CA VAL A 5 9.19 -14.95 -12.83
C VAL A 5 8.11 -15.36 -13.84
N ARG A 6 7.01 -15.91 -13.32
CA ARG A 6 5.84 -16.24 -14.14
C ARG A 6 4.94 -15.02 -14.22
N TYR A 7 4.83 -14.44 -15.41
CA TYR A 7 3.85 -13.40 -15.68
C TYR A 7 2.49 -14.03 -15.97
N CYS A 8 1.44 -13.34 -15.55
CA CYS A 8 0.06 -13.74 -15.78
C CYS A 8 -0.79 -12.56 -16.23
N ILE A 9 -1.89 -12.86 -16.89
CA ILE A 9 -2.84 -11.86 -17.44
C ILE A 9 -4.17 -11.92 -16.69
N PRO A 10 -4.95 -10.81 -16.67
CA PRO A 10 -6.30 -10.82 -16.11
C PRO A 10 -7.16 -11.90 -16.78
N GLY A 11 -7.80 -12.75 -15.99
CA GLY A 11 -8.61 -13.88 -16.45
C GLY A 11 -7.86 -15.21 -16.57
N GLU A 12 -6.55 -15.25 -16.38
CA GLU A 12 -5.79 -16.51 -16.35
C GLU A 12 -6.13 -17.31 -15.09
N ARG A 13 -6.36 -18.62 -15.25
CA ARG A 13 -6.58 -19.55 -14.15
C ARG A 13 -5.25 -19.95 -13.51
N LEU A 14 -5.11 -19.71 -12.21
CA LEU A 14 -3.86 -19.92 -11.47
C LEU A 14 -3.82 -21.25 -10.72
N CYS A 15 -4.84 -21.54 -9.91
CA CYS A 15 -4.93 -22.75 -9.07
C CYS A 15 -6.35 -22.99 -8.54
N ASN A 16 -6.56 -24.14 -7.92
CA ASN A 16 -7.81 -24.49 -7.24
C ASN A 16 -7.84 -23.88 -5.83
N LEU A 17 -9.04 -23.65 -5.28
CA LEU A 17 -9.19 -23.14 -3.91
C LEU A 17 -8.66 -24.14 -2.85
N GLU A 18 -8.60 -25.42 -3.19
CA GLU A 18 -8.04 -26.47 -2.32
C GLU A 18 -6.51 -26.52 -2.32
N GLU A 19 -5.88 -25.98 -3.36
CA GLU A 19 -4.42 -26.01 -3.55
C GLU A 19 -3.74 -24.72 -3.10
N GLY A 20 -4.50 -23.64 -2.89
CA GLY A 20 -3.96 -22.34 -2.56
C GLY A 20 -5.03 -21.37 -2.10
N SER A 21 -4.61 -20.34 -1.38
CA SER A 21 -5.49 -19.26 -0.92
C SER A 21 -5.35 -18.02 -1.81
N PRO A 22 -6.44 -17.31 -2.10
CA PRO A 22 -6.39 -16.11 -2.93
C PRO A 22 -5.72 -14.95 -2.17
N GLY A 23 -4.65 -14.41 -2.74
CA GLY A 23 -3.95 -13.23 -2.25
C GLY A 23 -4.25 -11.98 -3.08
N SER A 24 -3.48 -10.92 -2.86
CA SER A 24 -3.62 -9.65 -3.58
C SER A 24 -3.54 -9.84 -5.10
N GLY A 25 -4.40 -9.16 -5.86
CA GLY A 25 -4.41 -9.23 -7.32
C GLY A 25 -5.05 -10.50 -7.91
N THR A 26 -5.69 -11.34 -7.10
CA THR A 26 -6.43 -12.52 -7.53
C THR A 26 -7.90 -12.45 -7.12
N TYR A 27 -8.75 -13.26 -7.75
CA TYR A 27 -10.14 -13.43 -7.38
C TYR A 27 -10.56 -14.89 -7.49
N THR A 28 -11.58 -15.29 -6.73
CA THR A 28 -12.13 -16.64 -6.77
C THR A 28 -13.41 -16.67 -7.58
N ARG A 29 -13.55 -17.69 -8.44
CA ARG A 29 -14.79 -17.92 -9.18
C ARG A 29 -14.96 -19.43 -9.41
N HIS A 30 -16.14 -19.95 -9.07
CA HIS A 30 -16.48 -21.39 -9.24
C HIS A 30 -15.43 -22.37 -8.70
N GLY A 31 -14.82 -22.08 -7.53
CA GLY A 31 -13.82 -22.97 -6.91
C GLY A 31 -12.39 -22.84 -7.45
N TYR A 32 -12.15 -21.93 -8.41
CA TYR A 32 -10.84 -21.64 -8.96
C TYR A 32 -10.39 -20.22 -8.63
N ILE A 33 -9.07 -20.03 -8.53
CA ILE A 33 -8.42 -18.74 -8.37
C ILE A 33 -7.97 -18.25 -9.75
N PHE A 34 -8.39 -17.05 -10.11
CA PHE A 34 -8.05 -16.36 -11.33
C PHE A 34 -7.23 -15.10 -11.03
N SER A 35 -6.41 -14.69 -11.99
CA SER A 35 -5.71 -13.41 -11.90
C SER A 35 -6.66 -12.25 -12.23
N SER A 36 -6.68 -11.22 -11.39
CA SER A 36 -7.36 -9.94 -11.66
C SER A 36 -6.43 -8.94 -12.35
N LEU A 37 -5.11 -9.15 -12.27
CA LEU A 37 -4.09 -8.18 -12.67
C LEU A 37 -3.11 -8.79 -13.69
N ALA A 38 -2.61 -7.96 -14.60
CA ALA A 38 -1.43 -8.30 -15.38
C ALA A 38 -0.20 -8.06 -14.51
N GLY A 39 0.59 -9.10 -14.21
CA GLY A 39 1.72 -8.98 -13.29
C GLY A 39 2.47 -10.29 -13.06
N CYS A 40 3.41 -10.27 -12.12
CA CYS A 40 4.17 -11.44 -11.70
C CYS A 40 3.41 -12.22 -10.63
N LEU A 41 3.36 -13.54 -10.80
CA LEU A 41 2.79 -14.47 -9.85
C LEU A 41 3.80 -14.74 -8.72
N THR A 42 3.40 -14.43 -7.49
CA THR A 42 4.15 -14.74 -6.27
C THR A 42 3.33 -15.71 -5.43
N LYS A 43 3.88 -16.91 -5.25
CA LYS A 43 3.33 -17.94 -4.37
C LYS A 43 4.15 -17.96 -3.10
N THR A 44 3.57 -17.50 -2.00
CA THR A 44 4.22 -17.54 -0.68
C THR A 44 3.62 -18.69 0.11
N SER A 45 4.44 -19.71 0.41
CA SER A 45 4.05 -20.80 1.28
C SER A 45 4.58 -20.52 2.68
N GLU A 46 3.70 -20.20 3.62
CA GLU A 46 4.06 -20.15 5.04
C GLU A 46 3.95 -21.57 5.62
N ASN A 47 4.97 -21.96 6.39
CA ASN A 47 5.23 -23.32 6.89
C ASN A 47 3.96 -24.16 7.17
N GLY A 48 3.64 -25.08 6.24
CA GLY A 48 2.59 -26.10 6.40
C GLY A 48 1.17 -25.70 6.01
N ALA A 49 0.93 -24.43 5.63
CA ALA A 49 -0.38 -23.96 5.15
C ALA A 49 -0.47 -23.89 3.62
N LEU A 50 -1.69 -23.80 3.09
CA LEU A 50 -1.94 -23.64 1.66
C LEU A 50 -1.22 -22.39 1.13
N PRO A 51 -0.49 -22.47 0.01
CA PRO A 51 0.26 -21.35 -0.54
C PRO A 51 -0.67 -20.18 -0.89
N VAL A 52 -0.30 -18.98 -0.45
CA VAL A 52 -1.01 -17.75 -0.81
C VAL A 52 -0.57 -17.34 -2.19
N VAL A 53 -1.52 -17.30 -3.12
CA VAL A 53 -1.27 -16.94 -4.52
C VAL A 53 -1.62 -15.48 -4.73
N SER A 54 -0.59 -14.66 -4.93
CA SER A 54 -0.74 -13.22 -5.18
C SER A 54 -0.17 -12.86 -6.55
N VAL A 55 -0.77 -11.87 -7.20
CA VAL A 55 -0.30 -11.31 -8.46
C VAL A 55 0.03 -9.85 -8.20
N MET A 56 1.32 -9.53 -8.27
CA MET A 56 1.80 -8.17 -8.07
C MET A 56 2.33 -7.60 -9.38
N ARG A 57 2.04 -6.33 -9.63
CA ARG A 57 2.78 -5.57 -10.63
C ARG A 57 4.14 -5.22 -10.05
N GLU A 58 5.17 -5.36 -10.87
CA GLU A 58 6.53 -4.94 -10.53
C GLU A 58 6.61 -3.42 -10.27
N THR A 59 5.58 -2.68 -10.71
CA THR A 59 5.32 -1.30 -10.30
C THR A 59 4.81 -1.22 -8.85
N GLU A 60 5.73 -1.56 -7.96
CA GLU A 60 5.89 -1.16 -6.55
C GLU A 60 4.72 -1.30 -5.58
N SER A 61 4.98 -2.05 -4.51
CA SER A 61 4.24 -1.98 -3.26
C SER A 61 4.15 -0.53 -2.78
N GLN A 62 2.99 0.10 -2.96
CA GLN A 62 2.73 1.40 -2.38
C GLN A 62 2.72 1.24 -0.86
N LEU A 63 3.77 1.73 -0.19
CA LEU A 63 3.80 1.78 1.26
C LEU A 63 2.67 2.68 1.75
N LEU A 64 1.85 2.12 2.63
CA LEU A 64 0.79 2.85 3.31
C LEU A 64 1.37 3.41 4.62
N PRO A 65 1.21 4.72 4.90
CA PRO A 65 1.59 5.27 6.20
C PRO A 65 0.69 4.69 7.31
N ASP A 66 1.30 4.18 8.38
CA ASP A 66 0.60 3.69 9.57
C ASP A 66 0.42 4.81 10.62
N VAL A 67 -0.47 4.60 11.59
CA VAL A 67 -0.72 5.53 12.69
C VAL A 67 0.54 5.62 13.56
N GLY A 68 1.03 6.84 13.78
CA GLY A 68 2.25 7.08 14.54
C GLY A 68 3.54 7.01 13.71
N ALA A 69 3.47 6.71 12.41
CA ALA A 69 4.61 6.78 11.53
C ALA A 69 5.09 8.23 11.33
N VAL A 70 6.42 8.44 11.39
CA VAL A 70 7.03 9.73 11.08
C VAL A 70 7.18 9.88 9.57
N VAL A 71 6.62 10.96 9.02
CA VAL A 71 6.58 11.21 7.58
C VAL A 71 7.21 12.56 7.23
N THR A 72 7.92 12.61 6.11
CA THR A 72 8.41 13.88 5.55
C THR A 72 7.42 14.36 4.49
N CYS A 73 6.92 15.58 4.67
CA CYS A 73 5.89 16.15 3.80
C CYS A 73 6.25 17.57 3.33
N LYS A 74 5.75 17.95 2.16
CA LYS A 74 5.83 19.29 1.57
C LYS A 74 4.52 20.03 1.82
N VAL A 75 4.59 21.24 2.35
CA VAL A 75 3.41 22.10 2.52
C VAL A 75 2.93 22.58 1.16
N SER A 76 1.66 22.31 0.86
CA SER A 76 1.00 22.65 -0.40
C SER A 76 0.28 24.00 -0.31
N SER A 77 -0.47 24.20 0.78
CA SER A 77 -1.27 25.41 0.99
C SER A 77 -1.56 25.57 2.47
N ILE A 78 -1.52 26.81 2.95
CA ILE A 78 -1.73 27.17 4.34
C ILE A 78 -3.03 27.96 4.44
N ASN A 79 -3.89 27.57 5.37
CA ASN A 79 -5.10 28.29 5.75
C ASN A 79 -5.05 28.52 7.27
N SER A 80 -5.78 29.53 7.77
CA SER A 80 -5.82 29.88 9.19
C SER A 80 -6.21 28.71 10.10
N ARG A 81 -7.04 27.78 9.60
CA ARG A 81 -7.51 26.60 10.36
C ARG A 81 -6.71 25.32 10.12
N PHE A 82 -6.07 25.18 8.96
CA PHE A 82 -5.36 23.96 8.58
C PHE A 82 -4.31 24.21 7.50
N ALA A 83 -3.26 23.39 7.50
CA ALA A 83 -2.28 23.32 6.43
C ALA A 83 -2.45 22.02 5.64
N LYS A 84 -2.56 22.14 4.32
CA LYS A 84 -2.55 21.00 3.39
C LYS A 84 -1.11 20.63 3.06
N VAL A 85 -0.78 19.35 3.18
CA VAL A 85 0.56 18.83 2.91
C VAL A 85 0.51 17.66 1.93
N HIS A 86 1.60 17.44 1.21
CA HIS A 86 1.83 16.25 0.41
C HIS A 86 2.93 15.43 1.08
N ILE A 87 2.68 14.17 1.39
CA ILE A 87 3.65 13.26 2.01
C ILE A 87 4.54 12.69 0.91
N LEU A 88 5.85 12.87 1.03
CA LEU A 88 6.83 12.36 0.04
C LEU A 88 7.59 11.15 0.57
N TYR A 89 7.83 11.08 1.88
CA TYR A 89 8.56 9.98 2.51
C TYR A 89 7.81 9.48 3.74
N VAL A 90 7.79 8.16 3.92
CA VAL A 90 7.37 7.51 5.16
C VAL A 90 8.62 6.88 5.76
N GLY A 91 9.08 7.38 6.92
CA GLY A 91 10.39 7.04 7.47
C GLY A 91 11.52 7.39 6.50
N SER A 92 12.26 6.38 6.04
CA SER A 92 13.36 6.50 5.08
C SER A 92 12.99 6.13 3.64
N THR A 93 11.76 5.66 3.39
CA THR A 93 11.39 5.15 2.06
C THR A 93 10.65 6.24 1.26
N PRO A 94 11.12 6.59 0.04
CA PRO A 94 10.41 7.51 -0.83
C PRO A 94 9.11 6.90 -1.36
N LEU A 95 8.05 7.71 -1.44
CA LEU A 95 6.79 7.34 -2.07
C LEU A 95 6.72 7.97 -3.47
N LYS A 96 6.37 7.15 -4.47
CA LYS A 96 6.12 7.66 -5.84
C LYS A 96 4.83 8.48 -5.93
N ASN A 97 3.79 8.04 -5.23
CA ASN A 97 2.52 8.76 -5.14
C ASN A 97 2.46 9.53 -3.83
N ALA A 98 2.43 10.85 -3.91
CA ALA A 98 2.35 11.69 -2.74
C ALA A 98 0.95 11.62 -2.12
N PHE A 99 0.85 11.14 -0.88
CA PHE A 99 -0.41 11.17 -0.15
C PHE A 99 -0.74 12.58 0.29
N ARG A 100 -2.03 12.92 0.32
CA ARG A 100 -2.48 14.22 0.81
C ARG A 100 -2.73 14.15 2.31
N GLY A 101 -2.01 14.96 3.07
CA GLY A 101 -2.22 15.15 4.50
C GLY A 101 -2.86 16.50 4.82
N THR A 102 -3.45 16.60 6.01
CA THR A 102 -3.95 17.86 6.57
C THR A 102 -3.47 17.98 8.01
N ILE A 103 -2.78 19.08 8.32
CA ILE A 103 -2.36 19.42 9.68
C ILE A 103 -3.33 20.47 10.19
N ARG A 104 -4.01 20.19 11.31
CA ARG A 104 -4.94 21.15 11.93
C ARG A 104 -4.19 22.08 12.87
N LYS A 105 -4.72 23.29 13.05
CA LYS A 105 -4.16 24.30 13.95
C LYS A 105 -3.96 23.78 15.39
N GLU A 106 -4.88 22.94 15.87
CA GLU A 106 -4.88 22.33 17.21
C GLU A 106 -3.76 21.30 17.44
N ASP A 107 -3.13 20.81 16.36
CA ASP A 107 -2.12 19.75 16.37
C ASP A 107 -0.69 20.28 16.12
N ILE A 108 -0.52 21.61 15.99
CA ILE A 108 0.79 22.21 15.68
C ILE A 108 1.73 22.17 16.89
N ARG A 109 1.19 22.30 18.12
CA ARG A 109 1.97 22.29 19.35
C ARG A 109 1.34 21.38 20.41
N ALA A 110 2.17 20.59 21.07
CA ALA A 110 1.79 19.79 22.24
C ALA A 110 1.53 20.65 23.50
N THR A 111 2.10 21.85 23.56
CA THR A 111 1.99 22.81 24.68
C THR A 111 1.75 24.23 24.13
N GLU A 112 0.93 25.03 24.82
CA GLU A 112 0.44 26.38 24.40
C GLU A 112 -0.46 26.38 23.14
N LYS A 113 -1.49 25.50 23.10
CA LYS A 113 -2.48 25.45 22.01
C LYS A 113 -3.27 26.77 21.81
N ASP A 114 -3.37 27.61 22.84
CA ASP A 114 -4.18 28.83 22.84
C ASP A 114 -3.52 30.08 22.23
N LYS A 115 -2.21 30.06 21.92
CA LYS A 115 -1.52 31.24 21.32
C LYS A 115 -1.41 31.21 19.81
N VAL A 116 -2.12 30.34 19.11
CA VAL A 116 -1.96 30.21 17.64
C VAL A 116 -2.77 31.28 16.88
N GLY A 117 -2.91 32.48 17.44
CA GLY A 117 -3.65 33.58 16.83
C GLY A 117 -3.76 34.81 17.72
N ASP A 118 -2.63 35.30 18.22
CA ASP A 118 -2.28 36.72 18.40
C ASP A 118 -0.75 36.83 18.48
#